data_AF-A0A5J5SAM5-F1
#
_entry.id   AF-A0A5J5SAM5-F1
#
_cell.length_a   1.000
_cell.length_b   1.000
_cell.length_c   1.000
_cell.angle_alpha   90.00
_cell.angle_beta   90.00
_cell.angle_gamma   90.00
#
_symmetry.space_group_name_H-M   'P 1'
#
loop_
_entity.id
_entity.type
_entity.pdbx_description
1 polymer ?
#
loop_
_entity_poly.entity_id
_entity_poly.type
_entity_poly.pdbx_seq_one_letter_code
_entity_poly.pdbx_strand_id
1 'polypeptide(L)'
;MLVCYVGHHHGRLLHCSSCLTLSNDCIFQDLIFYIPFGGKESIMNFRQNLMEAMGQNVHFVIDSWMEGDNLTASVIWHLEWKGKEIPHTTGCNFFECQQIDGKLIIRNY
;
A
#
# COMPACT_ATOMS: atom_id res chain seq x y z
N MET A 1 -1.90 4.74 2.01
CA MET A 1 -1.69 4.69 0.54
C MET A 1 -0.20 4.72 0.22
N LEU A 2 0.46 3.57 0.13
CA LEU A 2 0.97 3.28 -1.20
C LEU A 2 -0.28 3.12 -2.04
N VAL A 3 -0.73 4.20 -2.69
CA VAL A 3 -1.28 3.97 -4.03
C VAL A 3 -0.10 3.31 -4.71
N CYS A 4 -0.26 2.15 -5.32
CA CYS A 4 0.75 1.63 -6.23
C CYS A 4 1.15 2.81 -7.14
N TYR A 5 2.26 3.48 -6.84
CA TYR A 5 2.90 4.33 -7.81
C TYR A 5 3.50 3.30 -8.74
N VAL A 6 2.83 3.07 -9.86
CA VAL A 6 3.30 2.21 -10.92
C VAL A 6 4.55 2.91 -11.48
N GLY A 7 5.67 2.68 -10.81
CA GLY A 7 6.99 3.12 -11.22
C GLY A 7 7.39 2.36 -12.48
N HIS A 8 7.80 3.11 -13.49
CA HIS A 8 8.21 2.58 -14.80
C HIS A 8 9.39 1.62 -14.64
N HIS A 9 9.19 0.33 -14.90
CA HIS A 9 10.29 -0.58 -15.24
C HIS A 9 9.87 -1.51 -16.38
N HIS A 10 10.64 -1.49 -17.47
CA HIS A 10 10.54 -2.39 -18.64
C HIS A 10 9.31 -2.27 -19.58
N GLY A 11 8.79 -1.06 -19.79
CA GLY A 11 8.03 -0.77 -21.03
C GLY A 11 6.73 -1.54 -21.25
N ARG A 12 6.17 -2.18 -20.21
CA ARG A 12 4.79 -2.66 -20.20
C ARG A 12 4.01 -1.86 -19.18
N LEU A 13 3.32 -0.83 -19.69
CA LEU A 13 2.21 -0.20 -19.00
C LEU A 13 1.15 -1.27 -18.73
N LEU A 14 1.12 -1.84 -17.53
CA LEU A 14 -0.09 -2.48 -17.05
C LEU A 14 -1.06 -1.35 -16.70
N HIS A 15 -1.91 -1.09 -17.69
CA HIS A 15 -3.02 -0.16 -17.67
C HIS A 15 -4.02 -0.60 -16.59
N CYS A 16 -3.77 -0.27 -15.32
CA CYS A 16 -4.80 -0.35 -14.30
C CYS A 16 -5.75 0.84 -14.54
N SER A 17 -6.78 0.60 -15.35
CA SER A 17 -7.86 1.55 -15.68
C SER A 17 -8.67 1.99 -14.45
N SER A 18 -8.47 1.36 -13.29
CA SER A 18 -9.18 1.62 -12.04
C SER A 18 -8.20 2.12 -10.97
N CYS A 19 -8.22 3.42 -10.72
CA CYS A 19 -7.51 4.06 -9.60
C CYS A 19 -7.95 3.42 -8.26
N LEU A 20 -7.08 2.59 -7.67
CA LEU A 20 -7.33 1.94 -6.39
C LEU A 20 -7.52 3.01 -5.31
N THR A 21 -8.70 3.02 -4.68
CA THR A 21 -9.07 4.03 -3.68
C THR A 21 -9.30 3.37 -2.32
N LEU A 22 -8.93 4.03 -1.23
CA LEU A 22 -9.30 3.58 0.12
C LEU A 22 -10.79 3.88 0.35
N SER A 23 -11.56 2.89 0.82
CA SER A 23 -12.94 3.12 1.26
C SER A 23 -12.96 4.07 2.45
N ASN A 24 -14.03 4.85 2.64
CA ASN A 24 -14.14 5.72 3.82
C ASN A 24 -14.13 4.91 5.13
N ASP A 25 -14.68 3.70 5.11
CA ASP A 25 -14.78 2.74 6.21
C ASP A 25 -13.68 1.66 6.19
N CYS A 26 -12.58 1.88 5.45
CA CYS A 26 -11.52 0.87 5.38
C CYS A 26 -10.83 0.65 6.72
N ILE A 27 -10.36 -0.58 6.95
CA ILE A 27 -9.64 -0.98 8.16
C ILE A 27 -8.20 -1.31 7.78
N PHE A 28 -7.24 -0.87 8.61
CA PHE A 28 -5.83 -1.19 8.49
C PHE A 28 -5.33 -1.84 9.77
N GLN A 29 -4.88 -3.08 9.66
CA GLN A 29 -4.23 -3.83 10.71
C GLN A 29 -2.75 -3.98 10.37
N ASP A 30 -1.90 -3.49 11.26
CA ASP A 30 -0.48 -3.78 11.25
C ASP A 30 -0.17 -4.55 12.54
N LEU A 31 0.58 -5.65 12.43
CA LEU A 31 0.84 -6.57 13.54
C LEU A 31 1.71 -5.95 14.64
N ILE A 32 2.29 -4.78 14.40
CA ILE A 32 2.99 -3.97 15.40
C ILE A 32 1.98 -3.34 16.39
N PHE A 33 0.74 -3.09 15.97
CA PHE A 33 -0.27 -2.41 16.78
C PHE A 33 -1.39 -3.36 17.21
N TYR A 34 -1.76 -3.28 18.50
CA TYR A 34 -2.86 -4.10 19.05
C TYR A 34 -4.26 -3.69 18.55
N ILE A 35 -4.42 -2.43 18.11
CA ILE A 35 -5.71 -1.87 17.71
C ILE A 35 -5.61 -1.48 16.22
N PRO A 36 -6.54 -1.95 15.36
CA PRO A 36 -6.56 -1.55 13.97
C PRO A 36 -6.94 -0.07 13.80
N PHE A 37 -6.42 0.54 12.73
CA PHE A 37 -6.77 1.89 12.33
C PHE A 37 -8.05 1.84 11.49
N GLY A 38 -9.13 2.39 12.03
CA GLY A 38 -10.41 2.49 11.34
C GLY A 38 -10.54 3.78 10.53
N GLY A 39 -10.99 3.63 9.30
CA GLY A 39 -11.35 4.71 8.39
C GLY A 39 -10.16 5.30 7.62
N LYS A 40 -10.48 5.80 6.43
CA LYS A 40 -9.49 6.40 5.50
C LYS A 40 -8.66 7.49 6.15
N GLU A 41 -9.27 8.35 6.95
CA GLU A 41 -8.59 9.48 7.58
C GLU A 41 -7.51 9.02 8.57
N SER A 42 -7.84 8.07 9.45
CA SER A 42 -6.90 7.52 10.43
C SER A 42 -5.67 6.92 9.74
N ILE A 43 -5.89 6.15 8.67
CA ILE A 43 -4.84 5.52 7.87
C ILE A 43 -3.97 6.55 7.16
N MET A 44 -4.59 7.59 6.61
CA MET A 44 -3.86 8.67 5.94
C MET A 44 -3.02 9.48 6.92
N ASN A 45 -3.54 9.75 8.11
CA ASN A 45 -2.83 10.46 9.19
C ASN A 45 -1.65 9.62 9.71
N PHE A 46 -1.86 8.33 9.97
CA PHE A 46 -0.78 7.42 10.35
C PHE A 46 0.33 7.41 9.30
N ARG A 47 -0.02 7.27 8.01
CA ARG A 47 0.96 7.31 6.92
C ARG A 47 1.72 8.63 6.90
N GLN A 48 1.02 9.75 7.00
CA GLN A 48 1.66 11.07 6.96
C GLN A 48 2.67 11.22 8.09
N ASN A 49 2.27 10.91 9.32
CA ASN A 49 3.15 10.96 10.49
C ASN A 49 4.37 10.02 10.34
N LEU A 50 4.16 8.82 9.80
CA LEU A 50 5.23 7.86 9.56
C LEU A 50 6.26 8.41 8.56
N MET A 51 5.80 8.93 7.41
CA MET A 51 6.68 9.47 6.39
C MET A 51 7.41 10.73 6.85
N GLU A 52 6.75 11.59 7.64
CA GLU A 52 7.39 12.75 8.27
C GLU A 52 8.51 12.33 9.22
N ALA A 53 8.26 11.31 10.06
CA ALA A 53 9.26 10.80 11.00
C ALA A 53 10.45 10.11 10.29
N MET A 54 10.20 9.41 9.18
CA MET A 54 11.24 8.75 8.37
C MET A 54 12.11 9.76 7.59
N GLY A 55 11.58 10.95 7.31
CA GLY A 55 12.28 12.00 6.59
C GLY A 55 12.40 11.75 5.08
N GLN A 56 12.99 12.71 4.38
CA GLN A 56 12.95 12.77 2.91
C GLN A 56 13.74 11.69 2.17
N ASN A 57 14.61 10.95 2.85
CA ASN A 57 15.54 10.04 2.18
C ASN A 57 15.09 8.57 2.23
N VAL A 58 14.08 8.27 3.05
CA VAL A 58 13.55 6.92 3.23
C VAL A 58 12.29 6.78 2.41
N HIS A 59 12.22 5.73 1.59
CA HIS A 59 11.09 5.48 0.71
C HIS A 59 10.67 4.01 0.79
N PHE A 60 9.37 3.77 0.61
CA PHE A 60 8.85 2.43 0.35
C PHE A 60 9.03 2.11 -1.14
N VAL A 61 9.64 0.99 -1.45
CA VAL A 61 9.81 0.48 -2.82
C VAL A 61 9.02 -0.80 -2.98
N ILE A 62 8.23 -0.89 -4.05
CA ILE A 62 7.48 -2.10 -4.37
C ILE A 62 8.38 -3.09 -5.10
N ASP A 63 8.57 -4.26 -4.51
CA ASP A 63 9.33 -5.34 -5.11
C ASP A 63 8.46 -6.18 -6.04
N SER A 64 7.26 -6.51 -5.58
CA SER A 64 6.30 -7.29 -6.36
C SER A 64 4.87 -7.12 -5.83
N TRP A 65 3.91 -7.55 -6.62
CA TRP A 65 2.51 -7.61 -6.24
C TRP A 65 1.86 -8.84 -6.86
N MET A 66 0.79 -9.31 -6.24
CA MET A 66 0.03 -10.46 -6.70
C MET A 66 -1.46 -10.18 -6.53
N GLU A 67 -2.25 -10.45 -7.56
CA GLU A 67 -3.70 -10.57 -7.46
C GLU A 67 -4.06 -11.99 -7.05
N GLY A 68 -4.92 -12.11 -6.05
CA GLY A 68 -5.51 -13.37 -5.62
C GLY A 68 -6.96 -13.50 -6.06
N ASP A 69 -7.56 -14.63 -5.71
CA ASP A 69 -8.99 -14.85 -5.91
C ASP A 69 -9.83 -13.91 -5.02
N ASN A 70 -11.12 -13.78 -5.35
CA ASN A 70 -12.10 -13.03 -4.54
C ASN A 70 -11.72 -11.56 -4.28
N LEU A 71 -11.14 -10.88 -5.27
CA LEU A 71 -10.72 -9.47 -5.17
C LEU A 71 -9.70 -9.23 -4.05
N THR A 72 -8.77 -10.16 -3.87
CA THR A 72 -7.64 -9.99 -2.96
C THR A 72 -6.38 -9.57 -3.71
N ALA A 73 -5.49 -8.88 -3.03
CA ALA A 73 -4.17 -8.57 -3.57
C ALA A 73 -3.12 -8.61 -2.45
N SER A 74 -1.86 -8.85 -2.81
CA SER A 74 -0.73 -8.68 -1.92
C SER A 74 0.36 -7.84 -2.57
N VAL A 75 1.13 -7.15 -1.73
CA VAL A 75 2.24 -6.29 -2.16
C VAL A 75 3.43 -6.57 -1.26
N ILE A 76 4.57 -6.87 -1.86
CA ILE A 76 5.86 -6.98 -1.18
C ILE A 76 6.63 -5.69 -1.42
N TRP A 77 7.22 -5.16 -0.35
CA TRP A 77 7.98 -3.91 -0.38
C TRP A 77 9.17 -3.96 0.56
N HIS A 78 10.12 -3.06 0.36
CA HIS A 78 11.18 -2.76 1.31
C HIS A 78 11.31 -1.25 1.54
N LEU A 79 12.00 -0.85 2.61
CA LEU A 79 12.44 0.53 2.76
C LEU A 79 13.81 0.71 2.11
N GLU A 80 13.96 1.74 1.30
CA GLU A 80 15.25 2.18 0.79
C GLU A 80 15.68 3.48 1.48
N TRP A 81 16.99 3.66 1.65
CA TRP A 81 17.61 4.93 1.96
C TRP A 81 18.56 5.34 0.84
N LYS A 82 18.23 6.41 0.12
CA LYS A 82 19.06 6.91 -1.01
C LYS A 82 19.38 5.81 -2.05
N GLY A 83 18.37 5.03 -2.44
CA GLY A 83 18.52 3.96 -3.43
C GLY A 83 19.23 2.70 -2.93
N LYS A 84 19.46 2.58 -1.61
CA LYS A 84 19.99 1.35 -0.99
C LYS A 84 18.94 0.77 -0.07
N GLU A 85 18.64 -0.52 -0.25
CA GLU A 85 17.76 -1.26 0.66
C GLU A 85 18.28 -1.16 2.10
N ILE A 86 17.38 -0.82 3.02
CA ILE A 86 17.65 -0.85 4.45
C ILE A 86 17.46 -2.30 4.91
N PRO A 87 18.49 -2.97 5.45
CA PRO A 87 18.39 -4.37 5.84
C PRO A 87 17.25 -4.61 6.84
N HIS A 88 16.55 -5.74 6.69
CA HIS A 88 15.45 -6.16 7.58
C HIS A 88 14.25 -5.21 7.63
N THR A 89 14.00 -4.46 6.55
CA THR A 89 12.82 -3.59 6.42
C THR A 89 11.87 -4.04 5.30
N THR A 90 11.98 -5.28 4.85
CA THR A 90 11.02 -5.88 3.94
C THR A 90 9.70 -6.13 4.67
N GLY A 91 8.60 -5.76 4.04
CA GLY A 91 7.25 -6.00 4.50
C GLY A 91 6.37 -6.61 3.41
N CYS A 92 5.21 -7.11 3.83
CA CYS A 92 4.16 -7.57 2.95
C CYS A 92 2.83 -7.01 3.45
N ASN A 93 1.99 -6.57 2.54
CA ASN A 93 0.62 -6.18 2.84
C ASN A 93 -0.36 -7.01 2.03
N PHE A 94 -1.49 -7.31 2.65
CA PHE A 94 -2.60 -8.01 2.04
C PHE A 94 -3.79 -7.07 1.98
N PHE A 95 -4.56 -7.14 0.90
CA PHE A 95 -5.67 -6.24 0.65
C PHE A 95 -6.89 -7.06 0.28
N GLU A 96 -8.00 -6.78 0.95
CA GLU A 96 -9.31 -7.18 0.49
C GLU A 96 -9.95 -6.00 -0.24
N CYS A 97 -10.38 -6.24 -1.46
CA CYS A 97 -10.93 -5.22 -2.32
C CYS A 97 -12.39 -5.47 -2.66
N GLN A 98 -13.07 -4.40 -3.08
CA GLN A 98 -14.41 -4.44 -3.63
C GLN A 98 -14.46 -3.62 -4.91
N GLN A 99 -15.22 -4.08 -5.89
CA GLN A 99 -15.53 -3.28 -7.07
C GLN A 99 -16.79 -2.43 -6.83
N ILE A 100 -16.65 -1.10 -6.91
CA ILE A 100 -17.76 -0.15 -6.84
C ILE A 100 -17.61 0.80 -8.03
N ASP A 101 -18.66 0.90 -8.87
CA ASP A 101 -18.68 1.76 -10.06
C ASP A 101 -17.45 1.57 -10.99
N GLY A 102 -17.01 0.31 -11.16
CA GLY A 102 -15.83 -0.04 -11.96
C GLY A 102 -14.48 0.30 -11.31
N LYS A 103 -14.47 0.83 -10.08
CA LYS A 103 -13.25 1.12 -9.31
C LYS A 103 -13.00 0.04 -8.27
N LEU A 104 -11.74 -0.34 -8.10
CA LEU A 104 -11.32 -1.22 -7.03
C LEU A 104 -11.11 -0.38 -5.75
N ILE A 105 -11.71 -0.81 -4.65
CA ILE A 105 -11.70 -0.12 -3.36
C ILE A 105 -11.20 -1.07 -2.29
N ILE A 106 -10.18 -0.66 -1.53
CA ILE A 106 -9.66 -1.44 -0.39
C ILE A 106 -10.66 -1.34 0.77
N ARG A 107 -11.15 -2.49 1.25
CA ARG A 107 -12.03 -2.60 2.42
C ARG A 107 -11.24 -2.93 3.69
N ASN A 108 -10.35 -3.93 3.61
CA ASN A 108 -9.49 -4.33 4.72
C ASN A 108 -8.04 -4.41 4.25
N TYR A 109 -7.15 -4.09 5.18
CA TYR A 109 -5.70 -4.15 5.09
C TYR A 109 -5.16 -4.83 6.34
#